data_AF-A0A7V0NH82-F1
#
_entry.id   AF-A0A7V0NH82-F1
#
_cell.length_a   1.000
_cell.length_b   1.000
_cell.length_c   1.000
_cell.angle_alpha   90.00
_cell.angle_beta   90.00
_cell.angle_gamma   90.00
#
_symmetry.space_group_name_H-M   'P 1'
#
loop_
_entity.id
_entity.type
_entity.pdbx_description
1 polymer ?
#
loop_
_entity_poly.entity_id
_entity_poly.type
_entity_poly.pdbx_seq_one_letter_code
_entity_poly.pdbx_strand_id
1 'polypeptide(L)'
;MRGKIPILLAVIFYIGLSFGARYSRAVPTENGVRVTLITPFIERTVVETPHGKFVKLSAPSGQMLSPAGGPSIPSFIVPVGIPAYDSVWLDTFFVYWHRAEKIEYPVAPQDSFWWEKGEIKSMSVPPRWELYRRKSVSVSYTDRGNLRSQRFGELVITPIDYNPTTQTLRIADSVVAVLRFTGVSGGFVDEGKFEKVLRALLANYEQAKNFRRTSTDFEIPENVFAKANVWYRVAVREGGVFAITADWFREAGLDPTEISPDSVRVFTYGVGTLPLDAGQPLPTLGEIPLLFVGDDDGAFEDGETLFVYAPGPEWWTAENRLGQWHDSPYCDSVSYWVAIGGEFDSAAKRLFPLEFSDPIAEFHHGWTFTHIGENLQFDEYGGNGWYWQLVYGEAGVYFSDPR
;
A
#
# COMPACT_ATOMS: atom_id res chain seq x y z
N MET A 1 18.68 23.21 -0.38
CA MET A 1 17.91 22.06 0.13
C MET A 1 17.67 21.10 -1.03
N ARG A 2 18.48 20.04 -1.13
CA ARG A 2 18.46 19.08 -2.26
C ARG A 2 18.15 17.68 -1.72
N GLY A 3 17.14 17.06 -2.32
CA GLY A 3 17.10 15.62 -2.62
C GLY A 3 17.04 14.66 -1.43
N LYS A 4 15.83 14.32 -0.97
CA LYS A 4 15.57 13.07 -0.24
C LYS A 4 14.34 12.32 -0.80
N ILE A 5 14.21 12.28 -2.12
CA ILE A 5 13.24 11.41 -2.81
C ILE A 5 13.91 10.64 -3.98
N PRO A 6 14.99 9.84 -3.79
CA PRO A 6 15.29 8.85 -4.83
C PRO A 6 15.55 7.42 -4.34
N ILE A 7 15.45 7.10 -3.05
CA ILE A 7 15.96 5.80 -2.57
C ILE A 7 14.94 4.66 -2.83
N LEU A 8 13.64 4.88 -2.58
CA LEU A 8 12.64 3.81 -2.70
C LEU A 8 12.37 3.40 -4.17
N LEU A 9 12.27 4.39 -5.07
CA LEU A 9 12.15 4.16 -6.51
C LEU A 9 13.43 3.54 -7.09
N ALA A 10 14.62 3.91 -6.58
CA ALA A 10 15.88 3.33 -7.03
C ALA A 10 16.03 1.86 -6.64
N VAL A 11 15.51 1.42 -5.48
CA VAL A 11 15.62 0.00 -5.05
C VAL A 11 14.69 -0.91 -5.86
N ILE A 12 13.44 -0.50 -6.11
CA ILE A 12 12.52 -1.22 -7.02
C ILE A 12 13.13 -1.28 -8.44
N PHE A 13 13.77 -0.20 -8.89
CA PHE A 13 14.45 -0.15 -10.19
C PHE A 13 15.73 -1.01 -10.24
N TYR A 14 16.56 -1.02 -9.19
CA TYR A 14 17.84 -1.77 -9.21
C TYR A 14 17.60 -3.29 -9.27
N ILE A 15 16.54 -3.76 -8.61
CA ILE A 15 16.19 -5.17 -8.53
C ILE A 15 15.51 -5.65 -9.84
N GLY A 16 14.68 -4.80 -10.49
CA GLY A 16 14.03 -5.11 -11.77
C GLY A 16 14.91 -4.91 -13.02
N LEU A 17 15.79 -3.89 -13.03
CA LEU A 17 16.67 -3.57 -14.19
C LEU A 17 17.76 -4.62 -14.45
N SER A 18 18.08 -5.46 -13.46
CA SER A 18 19.15 -6.45 -13.57
C SER A 18 18.81 -7.64 -14.48
N PHE A 19 17.56 -7.74 -14.97
CA PHE A 19 17.02 -8.97 -15.55
C PHE A 19 16.76 -8.96 -17.05
N GLY A 20 16.07 -7.95 -17.58
CA GLY A 20 15.19 -8.14 -18.73
C GLY A 20 15.79 -8.63 -20.06
N ALA A 21 17.11 -8.49 -20.27
CA ALA A 21 17.69 -8.65 -21.62
C ALA A 21 18.73 -9.77 -21.78
N ARG A 22 19.37 -10.29 -20.73
CA ARG A 22 20.56 -11.15 -20.91
C ARG A 22 20.28 -12.66 -20.93
N TYR A 23 19.32 -13.11 -20.13
CA TYR A 23 19.02 -14.54 -19.95
C TYR A 23 17.57 -14.92 -20.27
N SER A 24 16.71 -13.94 -20.50
CA SER A 24 15.32 -14.15 -20.89
C SER A 24 15.03 -13.57 -22.27
N ARG A 25 14.11 -14.21 -22.98
CA ARG A 25 13.59 -13.74 -24.27
C ARG A 25 12.08 -13.88 -24.27
N ALA A 26 11.38 -12.77 -24.48
CA ALA A 26 9.94 -12.77 -24.71
C ALA A 26 9.64 -12.66 -26.21
N VAL A 27 8.73 -13.51 -26.69
CA VAL A 27 8.28 -13.52 -28.09
C VAL A 27 6.75 -13.46 -28.10
N PRO A 28 6.15 -12.55 -28.88
CA PRO A 28 4.70 -12.50 -29.06
C PRO A 28 4.15 -13.85 -29.56
N THR A 29 2.97 -14.22 -29.07
CA THR A 29 2.14 -15.28 -29.64
C THR A 29 0.83 -14.66 -30.15
N GLU A 30 0.00 -15.44 -30.84
CA GLU A 30 -1.28 -14.96 -31.39
C GLU A 30 -2.15 -14.25 -30.34
N ASN A 31 -2.28 -14.85 -29.15
CA ASN A 31 -3.09 -14.32 -28.04
C ASN A 31 -2.29 -14.25 -26.73
N GLY A 32 -1.03 -13.81 -26.79
CA GLY A 32 -0.17 -13.86 -25.61
C GLY A 32 1.29 -13.51 -25.82
N VAL A 33 2.10 -14.04 -24.91
CA VAL A 33 3.57 -13.91 -24.94
C VAL A 33 4.22 -15.17 -24.38
N ARG A 34 5.22 -15.66 -25.11
CA ARG A 34 6.07 -16.78 -24.70
C ARG A 34 7.38 -16.24 -24.17
N VAL A 35 7.67 -16.51 -22.90
CA VAL A 35 8.91 -16.14 -22.23
C VAL A 35 9.78 -17.38 -22.09
N THR A 36 11.02 -17.29 -22.57
CA THR A 36 12.04 -18.34 -22.41
C THR A 36 13.14 -17.80 -21.52
N LEU A 37 13.41 -18.48 -20.41
CA LEU A 37 14.57 -18.26 -19.55
C LEU A 37 15.62 -19.33 -19.86
N ILE A 38 16.83 -18.91 -20.20
CA ILE A 38 18.02 -19.77 -20.21
C ILE A 38 18.65 -19.64 -18.83
N THR A 39 18.76 -20.76 -18.12
CA THR A 39 19.27 -20.73 -16.75
C THR A 39 20.73 -20.32 -16.76
N PRO A 40 21.13 -19.23 -16.07
CA PRO A 40 22.54 -18.88 -15.96
C PRO A 40 23.26 -19.90 -15.09
N PHE A 41 24.60 -19.88 -15.16
CA PHE A 41 25.41 -20.74 -14.31
C PHE A 41 25.08 -20.51 -12.83
N ILE A 42 24.79 -21.62 -12.12
CA ILE A 42 24.47 -21.62 -10.70
C ILE A 42 25.71 -22.10 -9.96
N GLU A 43 26.39 -21.15 -9.32
CA GLU A 43 27.52 -21.40 -8.46
C GLU A 43 27.06 -22.13 -7.19
N ARG A 44 27.84 -23.13 -6.79
CA ARG A 44 27.59 -23.95 -5.60
C ARG A 44 28.80 -23.85 -4.69
N THR A 45 28.60 -23.28 -3.51
CA THR A 45 29.67 -23.15 -2.51
C THR A 45 29.22 -23.82 -1.21
N VAL A 46 30.13 -24.56 -0.60
CA VAL A 46 29.90 -25.11 0.74
C VAL A 46 30.18 -24.00 1.75
N VAL A 47 29.18 -23.71 2.58
CA VAL A 47 29.25 -22.69 3.62
C VAL A 47 29.05 -23.33 4.99
N GLU A 48 29.80 -22.84 5.97
CA GLU A 48 29.65 -23.23 7.37
C GLU A 48 28.85 -22.13 8.08
N THR A 49 27.70 -22.49 8.61
CA THR A 49 26.84 -21.61 9.39
C THR A 49 26.82 -22.07 10.84
N PRO A 50 26.34 -21.25 11.80
CA PRO A 50 26.13 -21.68 13.18
C PRO A 50 25.22 -22.92 13.32
N HIS A 51 24.50 -23.31 12.26
CA HIS A 51 23.55 -24.42 12.25
C HIS A 51 24.06 -25.64 11.45
N GLY A 52 25.32 -25.63 11.00
CA GLY A 52 25.95 -26.73 10.29
C GLY A 52 26.51 -26.35 8.91
N LYS A 53 26.91 -27.37 8.14
CA LYS A 53 27.41 -27.20 6.77
C LYS A 53 26.27 -27.29 5.78
N PHE A 54 26.24 -26.35 4.83
CA PHE A 54 25.20 -26.23 3.82
C PHE A 54 25.80 -25.92 2.44
N VAL A 55 25.04 -26.19 1.38
CA VAL A 55 25.35 -25.73 0.02
C VAL A 55 24.59 -24.44 -0.24
N LYS A 56 25.32 -23.34 -0.46
CA LYS A 56 24.76 -22.08 -0.94
C LYS A 56 24.70 -22.11 -2.46
N LEU A 57 23.52 -21.80 -2.99
CA LEU A 57 23.28 -21.65 -4.43
C LEU A 57 23.25 -20.17 -4.77
N SER A 58 24.11 -19.75 -5.68
CA SER A 58 24.18 -18.37 -6.15
C SER A 58 24.13 -18.34 -7.67
N ALA A 59 23.39 -17.40 -8.24
CA ALA A 59 23.34 -17.20 -9.67
C ALA A 59 23.41 -15.70 -9.97
N PRO A 60 24.04 -15.30 -11.09
CA PRO A 60 23.96 -13.91 -11.56
C PRO A 60 22.50 -13.48 -11.70
N SER A 61 22.16 -12.35 -11.09
CA SER A 61 20.79 -11.83 -11.01
C SER A 61 19.78 -12.73 -10.28
N GLY A 62 20.18 -13.86 -9.70
CA GLY A 62 19.26 -14.72 -8.94
C GLY A 62 18.78 -14.01 -7.67
N GLN A 63 17.46 -13.89 -7.53
CA GLN A 63 16.83 -13.33 -6.34
C GLN A 63 16.39 -14.44 -5.39
N MET A 64 16.39 -14.13 -4.10
CA MET A 64 16.13 -15.11 -3.07
C MET A 64 14.77 -14.82 -2.45
N LEU A 65 13.75 -15.49 -2.96
CA LEU A 65 12.33 -15.24 -2.64
C LEU A 65 11.77 -16.17 -1.58
N SER A 66 12.56 -17.15 -1.14
CA SER A 66 12.18 -18.04 -0.05
C SER A 66 12.05 -17.26 1.27
N PRO A 67 11.06 -17.58 2.12
CA PRO A 67 10.97 -16.98 3.45
C PRO A 67 12.15 -17.41 4.33
N ALA A 68 12.42 -16.65 5.39
CA ALA A 68 13.51 -16.94 6.33
C ALA A 68 13.42 -18.37 6.89
N GLY A 69 14.54 -19.09 6.85
CA GLY A 69 14.62 -20.50 7.22
C GLY A 69 14.14 -21.48 6.16
N GLY A 70 13.60 -21.04 5.02
CA GLY A 70 13.32 -21.89 3.85
C GLY A 70 14.58 -22.17 3.03
N PRO A 71 14.52 -23.07 2.02
CA PRO A 71 15.68 -23.36 1.17
C PRO A 71 16.06 -22.13 0.33
N SER A 72 17.31 -21.70 0.43
CA SER A 72 17.87 -20.57 -0.31
C SER A 72 18.13 -20.99 -1.77
N ILE A 73 17.10 -20.84 -2.60
CA ILE A 73 17.08 -21.18 -4.03
C ILE A 73 16.91 -19.91 -4.88
N PRO A 74 17.82 -19.62 -5.83
CA PRO A 74 17.68 -18.46 -6.70
C PRO A 74 16.50 -18.60 -7.66
N SER A 75 15.64 -17.58 -7.66
CA SER A 75 14.52 -17.37 -8.57
C SER A 75 14.79 -16.16 -9.47
N PHE A 76 14.11 -16.16 -10.62
CA PHE A 76 14.35 -15.22 -11.70
C PHE A 76 13.05 -14.48 -12.03
N ILE A 77 13.04 -13.16 -11.94
CA ILE A 77 11.85 -12.33 -12.16
C ILE A 77 11.90 -11.73 -13.56
N VAL A 78 10.89 -11.98 -14.38
CA VAL A 78 10.77 -11.42 -15.72
C VAL A 78 9.51 -10.55 -15.80
N PRO A 79 9.66 -9.22 -15.78
CA PRO A 79 8.54 -8.31 -15.99
C PRO A 79 8.06 -8.37 -17.45
N VAL A 80 6.74 -8.45 -17.63
CA VAL A 80 6.08 -8.58 -18.92
C VAL A 80 4.93 -7.57 -18.98
N GLY A 81 4.90 -6.76 -20.03
CA GLY A 81 3.80 -5.85 -20.28
C GLY A 81 2.58 -6.62 -20.79
N ILE A 82 1.43 -6.34 -20.20
CA ILE A 82 0.17 -7.04 -20.43
C ILE A 82 -0.90 -6.06 -20.94
N PRO A 83 -1.94 -6.55 -21.64
CA PRO A 83 -3.02 -5.70 -22.13
C PRO A 83 -3.73 -4.91 -21.03
N ALA A 84 -4.15 -3.70 -21.36
CA ALA A 84 -4.67 -2.72 -20.41
C ALA A 84 -5.89 -3.22 -19.61
N TYR A 85 -6.82 -3.89 -20.29
CA TYR A 85 -8.15 -4.21 -19.74
C TYR A 85 -8.49 -5.71 -19.82
N ASP A 86 -7.61 -6.54 -20.37
CA ASP A 86 -7.84 -7.99 -20.51
C ASP A 86 -7.46 -8.78 -19.26
N SER A 87 -8.02 -9.99 -19.16
CA SER A 87 -7.55 -10.98 -18.20
C SER A 87 -6.32 -11.70 -18.76
N VAL A 88 -5.35 -11.96 -17.86
CA VAL A 88 -4.09 -12.61 -18.18
C VAL A 88 -3.82 -13.73 -17.18
N TRP A 89 -3.40 -14.89 -17.69
CA TRP A 89 -3.03 -16.03 -16.85
C TRP A 89 -1.84 -16.79 -17.44
N LEU A 90 -1.16 -17.55 -16.58
CA LEU A 90 -0.17 -18.55 -16.99
C LEU A 90 -0.90 -19.78 -17.55
N ASP A 91 -0.75 -20.02 -18.85
CA ASP A 91 -1.41 -21.12 -19.55
C ASP A 91 -0.64 -22.43 -19.42
N THR A 92 0.61 -22.42 -19.89
CA THR A 92 1.47 -23.60 -19.88
C THR A 92 2.92 -23.19 -19.59
N PHE A 93 3.66 -24.11 -18.99
CA PHE A 93 5.09 -23.98 -18.85
C PHE A 93 5.80 -25.34 -19.05
N PHE A 94 6.99 -25.28 -19.63
CA PHE A 94 7.86 -26.41 -19.88
C PHE A 94 9.20 -26.18 -19.22
N VAL A 95 9.68 -27.17 -18.47
CA VAL A 95 10.98 -27.12 -17.80
C VAL A 95 11.88 -28.22 -18.36
N TYR A 96 12.99 -27.82 -18.95
CA TYR A 96 13.97 -28.73 -19.51
C TYR A 96 15.04 -29.01 -18.46
N TRP A 97 14.85 -30.08 -17.71
CA TRP A 97 15.70 -30.43 -16.58
C TRP A 97 17.00 -31.11 -17.02
N HIS A 98 18.11 -30.69 -16.42
CA HIS A 98 19.31 -31.50 -16.37
C HIS A 98 19.11 -32.73 -15.44
N ARG A 99 20.06 -33.67 -15.51
CA ARG A 99 20.07 -34.86 -14.63
C ARG A 99 20.14 -34.45 -13.16
N ALA A 100 19.41 -35.17 -12.31
CA ALA A 100 19.48 -35.00 -10.86
C ALA A 100 20.87 -35.39 -10.33
N GLU A 101 21.43 -34.52 -9.50
CA GLU A 101 22.73 -34.69 -8.86
C GLU A 101 22.54 -34.77 -7.35
N LYS A 102 23.26 -35.69 -6.70
CA LYS A 102 23.27 -35.78 -5.25
C LYS A 102 24.23 -34.75 -4.68
N ILE A 103 23.79 -33.98 -3.71
CA ILE A 103 24.62 -33.00 -2.99
C ILE A 103 25.03 -33.56 -1.62
N GLU A 104 26.23 -33.20 -1.16
CA GLU A 104 26.81 -33.71 0.10
C GLU A 104 26.14 -33.10 1.34
N TYR A 105 25.74 -31.83 1.25
CA TYR A 105 25.09 -31.08 2.32
C TYR A 105 23.74 -30.52 1.84
N PRO A 106 22.76 -30.29 2.73
CA PRO A 106 21.50 -29.66 2.35
C PRO A 106 21.69 -28.24 1.83
N VAL A 107 20.74 -27.74 1.02
CA VAL A 107 20.73 -26.34 0.59
C VAL A 107 20.66 -25.42 1.81
N ALA A 108 21.37 -24.31 1.78
CA ALA A 108 21.43 -23.37 2.90
C ALA A 108 20.05 -22.79 3.24
N PRO A 109 19.72 -22.57 4.52
CA PRO A 109 18.55 -21.81 4.90
C PRO A 109 18.69 -20.37 4.48
N GLN A 110 17.56 -19.75 4.14
CA GLN A 110 17.53 -18.34 3.83
C GLN A 110 17.67 -17.51 5.10
N ASP A 111 18.66 -16.62 5.12
CA ASP A 111 18.89 -15.70 6.24
C ASP A 111 17.70 -14.75 6.43
N SER A 112 17.51 -14.29 7.67
CA SER A 112 16.61 -13.17 7.96
C SER A 112 17.35 -11.86 7.69
N PHE A 113 16.67 -10.90 7.09
CA PHE A 113 17.19 -9.56 6.81
C PHE A 113 16.25 -8.52 7.40
N TRP A 114 16.79 -7.44 7.96
CA TRP A 114 16.03 -6.29 8.45
C TRP A 114 16.86 -5.01 8.33
N TRP A 115 16.20 -3.85 8.41
CA TRP A 115 16.89 -2.57 8.43
C TRP A 115 17.09 -2.10 9.87
N GLU A 116 18.29 -1.63 10.17
CA GLU A 116 18.61 -1.00 11.45
C GLU A 116 19.42 0.27 11.19
N LYS A 117 18.88 1.43 11.61
CA LYS A 117 19.54 2.75 11.46
C LYS A 117 20.03 3.06 10.04
N GLY A 118 19.29 2.62 9.02
CA GLY A 118 19.62 2.85 7.62
C GLY A 118 20.63 1.85 7.03
N GLU A 119 20.98 0.79 7.76
CA GLU A 119 21.79 -0.33 7.27
C GLU A 119 20.96 -1.60 7.18
N ILE A 120 21.20 -2.43 6.15
CA ILE A 120 20.63 -3.79 6.10
C ILE A 120 21.48 -4.68 7.01
N LYS A 121 20.84 -5.27 8.01
CA LYS A 121 21.38 -6.33 8.86
C LYS A 121 20.86 -7.69 8.40
N SER A 122 21.60 -8.73 8.74
CA SER A 122 21.23 -10.11 8.44
C SER A 122 21.54 -11.03 9.62
N MET A 123 20.73 -12.07 9.80
CA MET A 123 20.91 -13.12 10.80
C MET A 123 20.76 -14.49 10.14
N SER A 124 21.76 -15.34 10.36
CA SER A 124 21.66 -16.77 10.05
C SER A 124 20.57 -17.39 10.90
N VAL A 125 19.63 -18.08 10.26
CA VAL A 125 18.53 -18.77 10.91
C VAL A 125 18.62 -20.28 10.67
N PRO A 126 18.16 -21.12 11.61
CA PRO A 126 18.15 -22.55 11.40
C PRO A 126 17.14 -22.93 10.30
N PRO A 127 17.38 -24.04 9.61
CA PRO A 127 16.47 -24.49 8.57
C PRO A 127 15.13 -24.96 9.12
N ARG A 128 14.05 -24.45 8.54
CA ARG A 128 12.66 -24.82 8.84
C ARG A 128 12.24 -25.94 7.90
N TRP A 129 12.38 -27.19 8.34
CA TRP A 129 12.17 -28.36 7.49
C TRP A 129 10.77 -28.48 6.87
N GLU A 130 9.77 -27.85 7.46
CA GLU A 130 8.42 -27.75 6.88
C GLU A 130 8.44 -27.01 5.53
N LEU A 131 9.24 -25.95 5.40
CA LEU A 131 9.39 -25.18 4.16
C LEU A 131 10.19 -25.94 3.10
N TYR A 132 11.15 -26.77 3.53
CA TYR A 132 11.95 -27.61 2.63
C TYR A 132 11.13 -28.75 2.00
N ARG A 133 10.11 -29.25 2.70
CA ARG A 133 9.23 -30.31 2.19
C ARG A 133 8.17 -29.80 1.22
N ARG A 134 7.95 -28.48 1.14
CA ARG A 134 7.01 -27.91 0.17
C ARG A 134 7.61 -28.05 -1.24
N LYS A 135 6.80 -28.56 -2.17
CA LYS A 135 7.22 -28.66 -3.57
C LYS A 135 7.40 -27.26 -4.16
N SER A 136 8.60 -26.95 -4.64
CA SER A 136 8.88 -25.68 -5.29
C SER A 136 8.05 -25.54 -6.57
N VAL A 137 7.37 -24.40 -6.72
CA VAL A 137 6.67 -24.04 -7.95
C VAL A 137 7.71 -23.48 -8.93
N SER A 138 7.84 -24.10 -10.10
CA SER A 138 8.86 -23.71 -11.08
C SER A 138 8.53 -22.39 -11.78
N VAL A 139 7.25 -22.06 -11.97
CA VAL A 139 6.82 -20.81 -12.59
C VAL A 139 5.55 -20.31 -11.91
N SER A 140 5.53 -19.05 -11.49
CA SER A 140 4.32 -18.34 -11.06
C SER A 140 4.19 -17.01 -11.80
N TYR A 141 2.95 -16.52 -11.90
CA TYR A 141 2.61 -15.24 -12.50
C TYR A 141 1.81 -14.41 -11.51
N THR A 142 2.19 -13.14 -11.37
CA THR A 142 1.47 -12.16 -10.57
C THR A 142 1.26 -10.88 -11.37
N ASP A 143 0.03 -10.36 -11.37
CA ASP A 143 -0.26 -9.04 -11.95
C ASP A 143 0.17 -7.94 -10.96
N ARG A 144 0.99 -6.99 -11.41
CA ARG A 144 1.51 -5.88 -10.58
C ARG A 144 0.75 -4.57 -10.81
N GLY A 145 -0.26 -4.57 -11.67
CA GLY A 145 -1.05 -3.39 -11.99
C GLY A 145 -0.32 -2.44 -12.94
N ASN A 146 -0.50 -1.14 -12.72
CA ASN A 146 -0.12 -0.10 -13.67
C ASN A 146 1.10 0.70 -13.21
N LEU A 147 2.08 0.85 -14.12
CA LEU A 147 3.11 1.85 -14.05
C LEU A 147 2.81 2.92 -15.10
N ARG A 148 2.26 4.05 -14.66
CA ARG A 148 1.72 5.11 -15.55
C ARG A 148 0.66 4.51 -16.49
N SER A 149 0.77 4.71 -17.80
CA SER A 149 -0.17 4.13 -18.77
C SER A 149 0.06 2.63 -19.03
N GLN A 150 1.17 2.04 -18.56
CA GLN A 150 1.56 0.66 -18.87
C GLN A 150 1.18 -0.31 -17.75
N ARG A 151 0.28 -1.26 -18.03
CA ARG A 151 0.04 -2.42 -17.16
C ARG A 151 1.14 -3.47 -17.36
N PHE A 152 1.59 -4.10 -16.29
CA PHE A 152 2.57 -5.19 -16.35
C PHE A 152 2.35 -6.22 -15.24
N GLY A 153 2.79 -7.44 -15.51
CA GLY A 153 2.87 -8.51 -14.53
C GLY A 153 4.28 -9.10 -14.48
N GLU A 154 4.54 -9.92 -13.48
CA GLU A 154 5.83 -10.55 -13.25
C GLU A 154 5.71 -12.07 -13.34
N LEU A 155 6.60 -12.67 -14.12
CA LEU A 155 6.84 -14.12 -14.10
C LEU A 155 8.00 -14.41 -13.17
N VAL A 156 7.72 -15.14 -12.09
CA VAL A 156 8.75 -15.67 -11.20
C VAL A 156 9.09 -17.09 -11.62
N ILE A 157 10.31 -17.30 -12.06
CA ILE A 157 10.80 -18.57 -12.59
C ILE A 157 11.88 -19.12 -11.66
N THR A 158 11.66 -20.32 -11.13
CA THR A 158 12.60 -21.03 -10.26
C THR A 158 13.12 -22.26 -11.00
N PRO A 159 14.32 -22.19 -11.63
CA PRO A 159 14.86 -23.26 -12.47
C PRO A 159 15.56 -24.36 -11.64
N ILE A 160 15.24 -24.49 -10.37
CA ILE A 160 15.85 -25.46 -9.46
C ILE A 160 14.74 -26.26 -8.77
N ASP A 161 14.90 -27.57 -8.76
CA ASP A 161 14.09 -28.51 -7.99
C ASP A 161 15.01 -29.21 -6.99
N TYR A 162 14.71 -29.06 -5.70
CA TYR A 162 15.49 -29.60 -4.61
C TYR A 162 14.64 -30.52 -3.75
N ASN A 163 15.11 -31.75 -3.56
CA ASN A 163 14.49 -32.71 -2.65
C ASN A 163 15.35 -32.87 -1.39
N PRO A 164 14.85 -32.45 -0.20
CA PRO A 164 15.61 -32.53 1.04
C PRO A 164 15.78 -33.96 1.56
N THR A 165 14.86 -34.88 1.24
CA THR A 165 14.88 -36.27 1.73
C THR A 165 15.94 -37.09 1.02
N THR A 166 16.04 -36.95 -0.31
CA THR A 166 17.04 -37.66 -1.13
C THR A 166 18.33 -36.88 -1.29
N GLN A 167 18.36 -35.61 -0.86
CA GLN A 167 19.45 -34.66 -1.10
C GLN A 167 19.84 -34.58 -2.58
N THR A 168 18.83 -34.55 -3.44
CA THR A 168 19.02 -34.45 -4.90
C THR A 168 18.62 -33.07 -5.38
N LEU A 169 19.49 -32.46 -6.18
CA LEU A 169 19.30 -31.18 -6.83
C LEU A 169 19.14 -31.40 -8.34
N ARG A 170 18.13 -30.79 -8.94
CA ARG A 170 17.95 -30.69 -10.38
C ARG A 170 17.96 -29.23 -10.77
N ILE A 171 18.75 -28.89 -11.78
CA ILE A 171 18.81 -27.55 -12.35
C ILE A 171 18.30 -27.66 -13.78
N ALA A 172 17.40 -26.77 -14.17
CA ALA A 172 16.89 -26.71 -15.53
C ALA A 172 17.90 -26.02 -16.45
N ASP A 173 18.09 -26.53 -17.67
CA ASP A 173 18.85 -25.84 -18.71
C ASP A 173 18.06 -24.62 -19.23
N SER A 174 16.75 -24.77 -19.35
CA SER A 174 15.84 -23.70 -19.72
C SER A 174 14.42 -23.92 -19.21
N VAL A 175 13.69 -22.81 -19.07
CA VAL A 175 12.27 -22.77 -18.71
C VAL A 175 11.52 -21.95 -19.75
N VAL A 176 10.42 -22.49 -20.27
CA VAL A 176 9.54 -21.79 -21.20
C VAL A 176 8.18 -21.61 -20.53
N ALA A 177 7.72 -20.37 -20.40
CA ALA A 177 6.41 -20.02 -19.87
C ALA A 177 5.57 -19.31 -20.94
N VAL A 178 4.29 -19.63 -21.02
CA VAL A 178 3.34 -19.01 -21.95
C VAL A 178 2.26 -18.30 -21.15
N LEU A 179 2.20 -16.98 -21.27
CA LEU A 179 1.08 -16.18 -20.79
C LEU A 179 0.05 -16.05 -21.92
N ARG A 180 -1.23 -16.25 -21.59
CA ARG A 180 -2.36 -16.01 -22.49
C ARG A 180 -3.16 -14.81 -22.04
N PHE A 181 -3.69 -14.10 -23.04
CA PHE A 181 -4.56 -12.95 -22.87
C PHE A 181 -5.94 -13.27 -23.46
N THR A 182 -7.02 -12.73 -22.88
CA THR A 182 -8.35 -12.79 -23.50
C THR A 182 -8.44 -11.98 -24.80
N GLY A 183 -7.60 -10.95 -24.90
CA GLY A 183 -7.54 -10.02 -26.02
C GLY A 183 -6.28 -9.16 -25.94
N VAL A 184 -6.16 -8.18 -26.83
CA VAL A 184 -5.04 -7.21 -26.87
C VAL A 184 -5.57 -5.79 -26.78
N SER A 185 -6.25 -5.49 -25.68
CA SER A 185 -6.81 -4.18 -25.37
C SER A 185 -5.73 -3.14 -24.99
N GLY A 186 -6.09 -1.87 -25.19
CA GLY A 186 -5.21 -0.73 -25.01
C GLY A 186 -4.82 -0.08 -26.33
N GLY A 187 -3.89 0.86 -26.26
CA GLY A 187 -3.33 1.53 -27.43
C GLY A 187 -1.91 2.02 -27.19
N PHE A 188 -1.34 2.69 -28.18
CA PHE A 188 -0.06 3.35 -28.04
C PHE A 188 -0.22 4.71 -27.35
N VAL A 189 0.57 4.93 -26.31
CA VAL A 189 0.68 6.22 -25.59
C VAL A 189 2.16 6.55 -25.52
N ASP A 190 2.59 7.75 -25.90
CA ASP A 190 4.00 8.16 -25.79
C ASP A 190 4.31 8.68 -24.37
N GLU A 191 5.16 7.97 -23.63
CA GLU A 191 5.60 8.35 -22.27
C GLU A 191 6.88 9.21 -22.27
N GLY A 192 7.33 9.65 -23.45
CA GLY A 192 8.47 10.54 -23.63
C GLY A 192 9.77 9.97 -23.06
N LYS A 193 10.40 10.69 -22.13
CA LYS A 193 11.68 10.25 -21.54
C LYS A 193 11.55 8.95 -20.74
N PHE A 194 10.34 8.62 -20.26
CA PHE A 194 10.10 7.42 -19.46
C PHE A 194 10.07 6.14 -20.31
N GLU A 195 10.01 6.25 -21.63
CA GLU A 195 10.14 5.08 -22.53
C GLU A 195 11.42 4.29 -22.31
N LYS A 196 12.51 4.97 -21.94
CA LYS A 196 13.80 4.31 -21.64
C LYS A 196 13.70 3.36 -20.46
N VAL A 197 12.88 3.73 -19.47
CA VAL A 197 12.59 2.88 -18.30
C VAL A 197 11.78 1.67 -18.72
N LEU A 198 10.65 1.91 -19.41
CA LEU A 198 9.73 0.83 -19.82
C LEU A 198 10.43 -0.17 -20.72
N ARG A 199 11.32 0.30 -21.61
CA ARG A 199 12.14 -0.55 -22.47
C ARG A 199 13.14 -1.41 -21.71
N ALA A 200 13.72 -0.89 -20.63
CA ALA A 200 14.67 -1.63 -19.80
C ALA A 200 13.97 -2.61 -18.84
N LEU A 201 12.75 -2.29 -18.41
CA LEU A 201 11.96 -3.09 -17.48
C LEU A 201 11.28 -4.28 -18.15
N LEU A 202 10.58 -4.07 -19.28
CA LEU A 202 9.67 -5.04 -19.86
C LEU A 202 10.35 -5.92 -20.91
N ALA A 203 10.29 -7.25 -20.72
CA ALA A 203 10.88 -8.21 -21.65
C ALA A 203 10.23 -8.18 -23.05
N ASN A 204 8.95 -7.83 -23.14
CA ASN A 204 8.18 -7.72 -24.39
C ASN A 204 7.81 -6.27 -24.74
N TYR A 205 8.66 -5.29 -24.38
CA TYR A 205 8.38 -3.85 -24.56
C TYR A 205 7.81 -3.48 -25.94
N GLU A 206 8.35 -4.02 -27.03
CA GLU A 206 7.89 -3.69 -28.40
C GLU A 206 6.44 -4.08 -28.67
N GLN A 207 5.96 -5.14 -28.01
CA GLN A 207 4.55 -5.54 -28.03
C GLN A 207 3.75 -4.69 -27.02
N ALA A 208 4.27 -4.56 -25.80
CA ALA A 208 3.61 -3.93 -24.67
C ALA A 208 3.34 -2.43 -24.85
N LYS A 209 4.14 -1.71 -25.65
CA LYS A 209 3.92 -0.28 -25.92
C LYS A 209 2.56 0.03 -26.55
N ASN A 210 1.92 -0.97 -27.16
CA ASN A 210 0.59 -0.86 -27.76
C ASN A 210 -0.54 -1.32 -26.82
N PHE A 211 -0.22 -1.71 -25.59
CA PHE A 211 -1.14 -2.26 -24.59
C PHE A 211 -1.49 -1.25 -23.50
N ARG A 212 -1.29 0.05 -23.76
CA ARG A 212 -1.36 1.08 -22.73
C ARG A 212 -2.78 1.58 -22.57
N ARG A 213 -3.12 2.00 -21.35
CA ARG A 213 -4.40 2.62 -21.04
C ARG A 213 -4.47 3.96 -21.76
N THR A 214 -5.41 4.09 -22.68
CA THR A 214 -5.66 5.31 -23.46
C THR A 214 -6.74 6.18 -22.84
N SER A 215 -7.60 5.62 -21.98
CA SER A 215 -8.65 6.39 -21.30
C SER A 215 -8.08 7.18 -20.12
N THR A 216 -8.48 8.44 -20.05
CA THR A 216 -8.35 9.34 -18.91
C THR A 216 -9.34 8.98 -17.79
N ASP A 217 -9.55 7.69 -17.50
CA ASP A 217 -10.45 7.25 -16.40
C ASP A 217 -9.83 7.50 -15.01
N PHE A 218 -8.90 8.45 -14.93
CA PHE A 218 -8.64 9.18 -13.71
C PHE A 218 -9.62 10.35 -13.74
N GLU A 219 -10.84 10.15 -13.21
CA GLU A 219 -11.57 11.28 -12.65
C GLU A 219 -10.62 11.86 -11.60
N ILE A 220 -9.98 12.99 -11.93
CA ILE A 220 -9.30 13.78 -10.92
C ILE A 220 -10.43 14.15 -9.96
N PRO A 221 -10.43 13.62 -8.72
CA PRO A 221 -11.49 13.92 -7.78
C PRO A 221 -11.60 15.44 -7.68
N GLU A 222 -12.82 15.96 -7.72
CA GLU A 222 -13.05 17.39 -7.62
C GLU A 222 -12.29 17.92 -6.40
N ASN A 223 -11.38 18.87 -6.62
CA ASN A 223 -10.55 19.39 -5.56
C ASN A 223 -11.38 20.33 -4.69
N VAL A 224 -11.99 19.80 -3.62
CA VAL A 224 -12.79 20.57 -2.66
C VAL A 224 -12.00 21.76 -2.09
N PHE A 225 -10.69 21.64 -1.93
CA PHE A 225 -9.85 22.74 -1.43
C PHE A 225 -9.77 23.94 -2.39
N ALA A 226 -10.11 23.77 -3.67
CA ALA A 226 -10.19 24.87 -4.62
C ALA A 226 -11.49 25.70 -4.49
N LYS A 227 -12.49 25.21 -3.73
CA LYS A 227 -13.80 25.87 -3.59
C LYS A 227 -13.82 27.04 -2.62
N ALA A 228 -12.87 27.13 -1.69
CA ALA A 228 -12.79 28.21 -0.72
C ALA A 228 -11.56 29.09 -0.94
N ASN A 229 -11.64 30.35 -0.51
CA ASN A 229 -10.52 31.29 -0.60
C ASN A 229 -9.44 30.95 0.44
N VAL A 230 -9.86 30.56 1.65
CA VAL A 230 -8.96 30.27 2.77
C VAL A 230 -9.38 28.98 3.46
N TRP A 231 -8.39 28.18 3.84
CA TRP A 231 -8.56 26.95 4.59
C TRP A 231 -7.66 26.93 5.82
N TYR A 232 -8.24 26.61 6.99
CA TYR A 232 -7.50 26.31 8.21
C TYR A 232 -7.67 24.84 8.58
N ARG A 233 -6.55 24.18 8.85
CA ARG A 233 -6.55 22.84 9.45
C ARG A 233 -6.53 22.96 10.97
N VAL A 234 -7.57 22.47 11.61
CA VAL A 234 -7.71 22.40 13.07
C VAL A 234 -7.55 20.95 13.50
N ALA A 235 -6.53 20.67 14.32
CA ALA A 235 -6.30 19.34 14.88
C ALA A 235 -7.02 19.21 16.23
N VAL A 236 -8.04 18.37 16.28
CA VAL A 236 -8.83 18.08 17.48
C VAL A 236 -8.27 16.83 18.15
N ARG A 237 -7.74 16.97 19.36
CA ARG A 237 -7.19 15.87 20.17
C ARG A 237 -8.22 15.29 21.13
N GLU A 238 -9.07 16.14 21.69
CA GLU A 238 -10.17 15.77 22.58
C GLU A 238 -11.47 16.19 21.91
N GLY A 239 -12.42 15.26 21.73
CA GLY A 239 -13.68 15.54 21.06
C GLY A 239 -14.62 16.38 21.92
N GLY A 240 -15.47 17.18 21.27
CA GLY A 240 -16.42 18.03 21.99
C GLY A 240 -17.21 18.98 21.10
N VAL A 241 -17.89 19.93 21.75
CA VAL A 241 -18.52 21.07 21.09
C VAL A 241 -17.55 22.25 21.16
N PHE A 242 -17.21 22.80 20.00
CA PHE A 242 -16.29 23.93 19.85
C PHE A 242 -17.04 25.15 19.32
N ALA A 243 -16.48 26.32 19.59
CA ALA A 243 -16.99 27.61 19.12
C ALA A 243 -15.96 28.26 18.19
N ILE A 244 -16.42 28.71 17.02
CA ILE A 244 -15.69 29.62 16.15
C ILE A 244 -16.27 31.01 16.40
N THR A 245 -15.44 31.91 16.94
CA THR A 245 -15.81 33.25 17.39
C THR A 245 -15.04 34.31 16.59
N ALA A 246 -15.41 35.59 16.73
CA ALA A 246 -14.65 36.71 16.18
C ALA A 246 -13.17 36.67 16.63
N ASP A 247 -12.90 36.33 17.89
CA ASP A 247 -11.53 36.19 18.40
C ASP A 247 -10.75 35.08 17.71
N TRP A 248 -11.39 33.94 17.39
CA TRP A 248 -10.74 32.88 16.63
C TRP A 248 -10.28 33.37 15.25
N PHE A 249 -11.11 34.15 14.55
CA PHE A 249 -10.72 34.74 13.25
C PHE A 249 -9.56 35.73 13.41
N ARG A 250 -9.58 36.58 14.45
CA ARG A 250 -8.48 37.50 14.74
C ARG A 250 -7.18 36.75 15.02
N GLU A 251 -7.22 35.70 15.83
CA GLU A 251 -6.06 34.83 16.11
C GLU A 251 -5.57 34.10 14.85
N ALA A 252 -6.48 33.76 13.94
CA ALA A 252 -6.19 33.18 12.64
C ALA A 252 -5.60 34.20 11.63
N GLY A 253 -5.56 35.49 11.97
CA GLY A 253 -5.03 36.57 11.13
C GLY A 253 -6.03 37.11 10.11
N LEU A 254 -7.34 36.99 10.37
CA LEU A 254 -8.42 37.48 9.52
C LEU A 254 -9.19 38.61 10.21
N ASP A 255 -9.85 39.45 9.42
CA ASP A 255 -10.79 40.46 9.91
C ASP A 255 -12.21 39.85 9.97
N PRO A 256 -12.82 39.67 11.17
CA PRO A 256 -14.17 39.14 11.30
C PRO A 256 -15.22 39.95 10.53
N THR A 257 -15.02 41.26 10.41
CA THR A 257 -15.99 42.16 9.76
C THR A 257 -16.07 41.96 8.24
N GLU A 258 -15.08 41.32 7.64
CA GLU A 258 -15.07 40.95 6.21
C GLU A 258 -15.60 39.53 5.96
N ILE A 259 -15.94 38.78 7.02
CA ILE A 259 -16.39 37.40 6.93
C ILE A 259 -17.90 37.37 7.17
N SER A 260 -18.65 36.90 6.18
CA SER A 260 -20.06 36.55 6.41
C SER A 260 -20.14 35.20 7.15
N PRO A 261 -20.96 35.06 8.21
CA PRO A 261 -21.18 33.78 8.88
C PRO A 261 -21.59 32.65 7.93
N ASP A 262 -22.35 32.96 6.87
CA ASP A 262 -22.78 32.03 5.82
C ASP A 262 -21.65 31.54 4.90
N SER A 263 -20.55 32.28 4.86
CA SER A 263 -19.36 31.92 4.09
C SER A 263 -18.44 30.92 4.84
N VAL A 264 -18.72 30.65 6.11
CA VAL A 264 -17.93 29.75 6.95
C VAL A 264 -18.51 28.35 6.92
N ARG A 265 -17.65 27.38 6.64
CA ARG A 265 -17.98 25.94 6.57
C ARG A 265 -16.92 25.13 7.27
N VAL A 266 -17.30 23.97 7.79
CA VAL A 266 -16.35 23.02 8.38
C VAL A 266 -16.48 21.67 7.70
N PHE A 267 -15.34 21.07 7.39
CA PHE A 267 -15.25 19.80 6.72
C PHE A 267 -14.39 18.80 7.50
N THR A 268 -14.68 17.51 7.36
CA THR A 268 -13.88 16.43 7.92
C THR A 268 -13.93 15.19 7.02
N TYR A 269 -12.90 14.34 7.10
CA TYR A 269 -12.93 13.00 6.51
C TYR A 269 -13.70 12.00 7.39
N GLY A 270 -14.21 12.46 8.54
CA GLY A 270 -14.82 11.63 9.57
C GLY A 270 -13.81 11.22 10.63
N VAL A 271 -14.29 10.36 11.53
CA VAL A 271 -13.54 9.80 12.66
C VAL A 271 -13.50 8.29 12.53
N GLY A 272 -12.51 7.65 13.16
CA GLY A 272 -12.32 6.20 13.12
C GLY A 272 -11.24 5.73 12.14
N THR A 273 -11.08 4.41 12.07
CA THR A 273 -10.02 3.76 11.29
C THR A 273 -10.42 3.63 9.83
N LEU A 274 -9.44 3.87 8.93
CA LEU A 274 -9.64 3.63 7.51
C LEU A 274 -9.75 2.12 7.22
N PRO A 275 -10.52 1.72 6.19
CA PRO A 275 -10.54 0.34 5.74
C PRO A 275 -9.13 -0.18 5.44
N LEU A 276 -8.78 -1.37 5.94
CA LEU A 276 -7.50 -2.02 5.65
C LEU A 276 -7.43 -2.59 4.22
N ASP A 277 -8.59 -2.86 3.61
CA ASP A 277 -8.71 -3.33 2.24
C ASP A 277 -8.60 -2.16 1.25
N ALA A 278 -7.58 -2.21 0.39
CA ALA A 278 -7.33 -1.18 -0.62
C ALA A 278 -8.37 -1.11 -1.75
N GLY A 279 -9.26 -2.10 -1.84
CA GLY A 279 -10.42 -2.04 -2.74
C GLY A 279 -11.60 -1.24 -2.19
N GLN A 280 -11.59 -0.89 -0.90
CA GLN A 280 -12.67 -0.13 -0.29
C GLN A 280 -12.52 1.37 -0.59
N PRO A 281 -13.64 2.09 -0.83
CA PRO A 281 -13.60 3.52 -1.05
C PRO A 281 -13.07 4.22 0.21
N LEU A 282 -12.11 5.11 0.01
CA LEU A 282 -11.65 6.01 1.07
C LEU A 282 -12.75 7.05 1.35
N PRO A 283 -12.90 7.49 2.61
CA PRO A 283 -13.83 8.56 2.93
C PRO A 283 -13.41 9.84 2.20
N THR A 284 -14.42 10.57 1.72
CA THR A 284 -14.25 11.88 1.09
C THR A 284 -14.46 12.99 2.10
N LEU A 285 -13.86 14.15 1.85
CA LEU A 285 -14.02 15.32 2.69
C LEU A 285 -15.49 15.80 2.65
N GLY A 286 -16.19 15.71 3.79
CA GLY A 286 -17.60 16.05 3.90
C GLY A 286 -17.86 17.27 4.80
N GLU A 287 -18.77 18.14 4.38
CA GLU A 287 -19.21 19.29 5.19
C GLU A 287 -20.05 18.82 6.38
N ILE A 288 -19.75 19.33 7.57
CA ILE A 288 -20.53 19.12 8.81
C ILE A 288 -21.33 20.38 9.13
N PRO A 289 -22.56 20.23 9.66
CA PRO A 289 -23.44 21.36 9.92
C PRO A 289 -22.97 22.17 11.13
N LEU A 290 -23.14 23.49 11.06
CA LEU A 290 -22.80 24.45 12.12
C LEU A 290 -24.06 25.06 12.73
N LEU A 291 -24.10 25.26 14.04
CA LEU A 291 -25.13 26.08 14.67
C LEU A 291 -24.63 27.52 14.74
N PHE A 292 -25.29 28.42 14.02
CA PHE A 292 -25.01 29.85 14.12
C PHE A 292 -25.90 30.50 15.19
N VAL A 293 -25.30 31.32 16.04
CA VAL A 293 -25.97 32.18 17.02
C VAL A 293 -25.46 33.60 16.80
N GLY A 294 -26.33 34.47 16.31
CA GLY A 294 -26.01 35.84 15.90
C GLY A 294 -27.26 36.54 15.36
N ASP A 295 -27.08 37.69 14.72
CA ASP A 295 -28.18 38.47 14.15
C ASP A 295 -28.31 38.36 12.62
N ASP A 296 -27.38 37.63 11.98
CA ASP A 296 -27.38 37.26 10.55
C ASP A 296 -27.38 38.49 9.62
N ASP A 297 -26.67 39.55 10.01
CA ASP A 297 -26.59 40.80 9.26
C ASP A 297 -25.54 40.80 8.12
N GLY A 298 -24.79 39.70 8.00
CA GLY A 298 -23.80 39.46 6.96
C GLY A 298 -22.35 39.81 7.31
N ALA A 299 -22.09 40.36 8.51
CA ALA A 299 -20.75 40.49 9.08
C ALA A 299 -20.62 39.56 10.29
N PHE A 300 -19.39 39.13 10.64
CA PHE A 300 -19.16 38.35 11.86
C PHE A 300 -18.80 39.29 13.01
N GLU A 301 -19.76 39.57 13.89
CA GLU A 301 -19.61 40.54 14.98
C GLU A 301 -19.15 39.93 16.31
N ASP A 302 -18.78 40.80 17.26
CA ASP A 302 -18.45 40.39 18.62
C ASP A 302 -19.70 39.88 19.36
N GLY A 303 -19.66 38.61 19.79
CA GLY A 303 -20.79 37.94 20.44
C GLY A 303 -21.49 36.92 19.55
N GLU A 304 -21.21 36.96 18.24
CA GLU A 304 -21.67 35.92 17.32
C GLU A 304 -20.79 34.67 17.40
N THR A 305 -21.39 33.51 17.19
CA THR A 305 -20.68 32.23 17.34
C THR A 305 -21.22 31.17 16.40
N LEU A 306 -20.31 30.45 15.76
CA LEU A 306 -20.59 29.19 15.07
C LEU A 306 -20.16 28.02 15.96
N PHE A 307 -21.12 27.25 16.45
CA PHE A 307 -20.84 26.03 17.19
C PHE A 307 -20.71 24.84 16.25
N VAL A 308 -19.72 24.00 16.52
CA VAL A 308 -19.44 22.77 15.79
C VAL A 308 -19.26 21.62 16.76
N TYR A 309 -19.94 20.50 16.50
CA TYR A 309 -19.65 19.25 17.20
C TYR A 309 -18.57 18.48 16.42
N ALA A 310 -17.42 18.27 17.05
CA ALA A 310 -16.26 17.65 16.46
C ALA A 310 -15.75 16.52 17.38
N PRO A 311 -16.10 15.25 17.09
CA PRO A 311 -15.52 14.12 17.81
C PRO A 311 -14.00 14.02 17.62
N GLY A 312 -13.32 13.51 18.64
CA GLY A 312 -11.87 13.31 18.66
C GLY A 312 -11.48 11.98 18.00
N PRO A 313 -10.18 11.61 18.05
CA PRO A 313 -9.71 10.31 17.57
C PRO A 313 -10.38 9.16 18.32
N GLU A 314 -10.55 9.33 19.64
CA GLU A 314 -11.31 8.45 20.51
C GLU A 314 -12.70 9.03 20.73
N TRP A 315 -13.74 8.20 20.64
CA TRP A 315 -15.12 8.69 20.73
C TRP A 315 -16.13 7.59 21.08
N TRP A 316 -17.34 8.03 21.44
CA TRP A 316 -18.48 7.16 21.72
C TRP A 316 -19.51 7.26 20.61
N THR A 317 -20.07 6.11 20.26
CA THR A 317 -21.35 6.02 19.53
C THR A 317 -22.39 5.33 20.40
N ALA A 318 -23.67 5.53 20.08
CA ALA A 318 -24.75 4.77 20.69
C ALA A 318 -25.53 4.05 19.58
N GLU A 319 -25.48 2.71 19.59
CA GLU A 319 -26.30 1.89 18.71
C GLU A 319 -27.27 1.09 19.57
N ASN A 320 -28.58 1.18 19.29
CA ASN A 320 -29.62 0.52 20.09
C ASN A 320 -29.55 0.83 21.60
N ARG A 321 -29.17 2.08 21.96
CA ARG A 321 -28.95 2.54 23.35
C ARG A 321 -27.78 1.87 24.08
N LEU A 322 -26.89 1.18 23.37
CA LEU A 322 -25.65 0.66 23.90
C LEU A 322 -24.50 1.56 23.44
N GLY A 323 -23.74 2.07 24.40
CA GLY A 323 -22.52 2.82 24.12
C GLY A 323 -21.44 1.90 23.53
N GLN A 324 -20.92 2.26 22.37
CA GLN A 324 -19.75 1.62 21.78
C GLN A 324 -18.58 2.62 21.80
N TRP A 325 -17.48 2.19 22.39
CA TRP A 325 -16.22 2.92 22.41
C TRP A 325 -15.44 2.64 21.12
N HIS A 326 -14.95 3.70 20.50
CA HIS A 326 -14.08 3.64 19.33
C HIS A 326 -12.71 4.17 19.69
N ASP A 327 -11.71 3.30 19.61
CA ASP A 327 -10.30 3.64 19.82
C ASP A 327 -9.60 3.95 18.48
N SER A 328 -8.57 4.79 18.51
CA SER A 328 -7.78 5.17 17.34
C SER A 328 -6.32 4.70 17.47
N PRO A 329 -5.97 3.51 16.97
CA PRO A 329 -4.62 2.97 17.12
C PRO A 329 -3.57 3.68 16.24
N TYR A 330 -3.98 4.60 15.36
CA TYR A 330 -3.11 5.18 14.32
C TYR A 330 -2.94 6.69 14.40
N CYS A 331 -3.73 7.40 15.23
CA CYS A 331 -3.58 8.86 15.37
C CYS A 331 -3.97 9.37 16.75
N ASP A 332 -3.33 10.49 17.14
CA ASP A 332 -3.58 11.24 18.38
C ASP A 332 -4.51 12.45 18.18
N SER A 333 -4.97 12.67 16.94
CA SER A 333 -5.79 13.83 16.56
C SER A 333 -6.57 13.58 15.27
N VAL A 334 -7.71 14.26 15.15
CA VAL A 334 -8.55 14.30 13.95
C VAL A 334 -8.49 15.69 13.33
N SER A 335 -8.39 15.76 12.01
CA SER A 335 -8.28 17.04 11.30
C SER A 335 -9.64 17.52 10.81
N TYR A 336 -10.05 18.68 11.29
CA TYR A 336 -11.17 19.45 10.78
C TYR A 336 -10.64 20.59 9.93
N TRP A 337 -11.34 20.90 8.86
CA TRP A 337 -10.94 21.91 7.88
C TRP A 337 -11.98 23.02 7.86
N VAL A 338 -11.61 24.19 8.35
CA VAL A 338 -12.46 25.39 8.31
C VAL A 338 -12.22 26.09 6.98
N ALA A 339 -13.28 26.20 6.19
CA ALA A 339 -13.30 26.89 4.90
C ALA A 339 -13.97 28.25 5.07
N ILE A 340 -13.38 29.28 4.48
CA ILE A 340 -13.88 30.66 4.58
C ILE A 340 -13.97 31.26 3.18
N GLY A 341 -15.17 31.72 2.82
CA GLY A 341 -15.45 32.30 1.51
C GLY A 341 -15.42 31.29 0.36
N GLY A 342 -15.40 31.80 -0.87
CA GLY A 342 -15.38 31.03 -2.10
C GLY A 342 -16.75 30.60 -2.62
N GLU A 343 -16.77 29.71 -3.61
CA GLU A 343 -17.96 29.29 -4.34
C GLU A 343 -18.18 27.79 -4.17
N PHE A 344 -19.34 27.43 -3.60
CA PHE A 344 -19.78 26.05 -3.41
C PHE A 344 -21.11 25.83 -4.10
N ASP A 345 -21.37 24.61 -4.57
CA ASP A 345 -22.58 24.26 -5.33
C ASP A 345 -23.87 24.27 -4.49
N SER A 346 -23.76 24.34 -3.17
CA SER A 346 -24.88 24.36 -2.23
C SER A 346 -24.70 25.44 -1.18
N ALA A 347 -25.78 25.83 -0.51
CA ALA A 347 -25.71 26.62 0.72
C ALA A 347 -24.91 25.88 1.81
N ALA A 348 -24.41 26.63 2.79
CA ALA A 348 -23.66 26.09 3.90
C ALA A 348 -24.58 25.27 4.82
N LYS A 349 -24.08 24.14 5.35
CA LYS A 349 -24.86 23.30 6.24
C LYS A 349 -25.03 23.97 7.60
N ARG A 350 -26.27 24.07 8.06
CA ARG A 350 -26.62 24.68 9.35
C ARG A 350 -27.44 23.73 10.21
N LEU A 351 -27.23 23.81 11.52
CA LEU A 351 -28.10 23.22 12.54
C LEU A 351 -29.14 24.25 12.93
N PHE A 352 -30.37 23.79 13.18
CA PHE A 352 -31.44 24.61 13.72
C PHE A 352 -31.87 24.03 15.08
N PRO A 353 -32.18 24.88 16.07
CA PRO A 353 -32.71 24.41 17.34
C PRO A 353 -33.98 23.59 17.11
N LEU A 354 -34.04 22.41 17.72
CA LEU A 354 -35.28 21.63 17.78
C LEU A 354 -35.97 21.96 19.10
N GLU A 355 -37.21 22.43 19.03
CA GLU A 355 -38.05 22.61 20.22
C GLU A 355 -38.57 21.23 20.68
N PHE A 356 -38.22 20.84 21.90
CA PHE A 356 -38.77 19.65 22.54
C PHE A 356 -39.91 20.07 23.47
N SER A 357 -41.10 19.49 23.30
CA SER A 357 -42.27 19.79 24.15
C SER A 357 -42.14 19.25 25.57
N ASP A 358 -41.26 18.26 25.79
CA ASP A 358 -40.94 17.68 27.09
C ASP A 358 -39.45 17.28 27.10
N PRO A 359 -38.54 18.13 27.60
CA PRO A 359 -37.17 17.71 27.83
C PRO A 359 -37.18 16.81 29.07
N ILE A 360 -37.42 15.50 28.86
CA ILE A 360 -37.09 14.51 29.89
C ILE A 360 -35.56 14.44 29.90
N ALA A 361 -34.92 15.35 30.63
CA ALA A 361 -33.52 15.24 31.00
C ALA A 361 -33.39 14.15 32.06
N GLU A 362 -33.63 12.90 31.66
CA GLU A 362 -33.25 11.74 32.47
C GLU A 362 -31.73 11.63 32.42
N PHE A 363 -31.07 12.23 33.41
CA PHE A 363 -29.66 11.97 33.68
C PHE A 363 -29.52 10.54 34.20
N HIS A 364 -29.12 9.62 33.34
CA HIS A 364 -28.72 8.29 33.77
C HIS A 364 -27.31 8.37 34.38
N HIS A 365 -27.24 8.37 35.71
CA HIS A 365 -25.99 8.18 36.43
C HIS A 365 -25.68 6.69 36.50
N GLY A 366 -24.53 6.27 35.98
CA GLY A 366 -24.05 4.90 36.03
C GLY A 366 -22.59 4.85 36.46
N TRP A 367 -22.21 3.77 37.13
CA TRP A 367 -20.81 3.47 37.40
C TRP A 367 -20.20 2.89 36.12
N THR A 368 -19.14 3.50 35.61
CA THR A 368 -18.28 2.89 34.60
C THR A 368 -17.04 2.32 35.27
N PHE A 369 -16.57 1.17 34.81
CA PHE A 369 -15.30 0.60 35.25
C PHE A 369 -14.24 1.03 34.23
N THR A 370 -13.31 1.90 34.65
CA THR A 370 -12.11 2.14 33.86
C THR A 370 -11.19 0.94 34.02
N HIS A 371 -11.11 0.08 33.00
CA HIS A 371 -10.10 -0.96 32.93
C HIS A 371 -8.77 -0.33 32.51
N ILE A 372 -7.82 -0.27 33.42
CA ILE A 372 -6.42 0.06 33.12
C ILE A 372 -5.69 -1.26 32.98
N GLY A 373 -5.30 -1.62 31.75
CA GLY A 373 -4.52 -2.81 31.44
C GLY A 373 -3.45 -2.47 30.41
N GLU A 374 -2.36 -3.23 30.40
CA GLU A 374 -1.39 -3.15 29.30
C GLU A 374 -2.08 -3.49 27.98
N ASN A 375 -1.80 -2.71 26.94
CA ASN A 375 -2.39 -2.92 25.61
C ASN A 375 -1.84 -4.22 24.99
N LEU A 376 -2.54 -5.33 25.23
CA LEU A 376 -2.23 -6.64 24.67
C LEU A 376 -2.75 -6.82 23.23
N GLN A 377 -3.48 -5.84 22.67
CA GLN A 377 -3.87 -5.86 21.25
C GLN A 377 -2.69 -5.47 20.34
N PHE A 378 -1.64 -4.86 20.89
CA PHE A 378 -0.38 -4.66 20.20
C PHE A 378 0.46 -5.94 20.28
N ASP A 379 0.06 -6.97 19.54
CA ASP A 379 0.96 -8.07 19.26
C ASP A 379 1.94 -7.61 18.17
N GLU A 380 3.14 -7.23 18.60
CA GLU A 380 4.30 -6.92 17.74
C GLU A 380 4.61 -8.07 16.74
N TYR A 381 4.07 -9.27 16.99
CA TYR A 381 4.24 -10.48 16.17
C TYR A 381 2.95 -10.97 15.49
N GLY A 382 1.78 -10.44 15.86
CA GLY A 382 0.46 -11.01 15.53
C GLY A 382 -0.20 -10.49 14.25
N GLY A 383 0.40 -9.47 13.62
CA GLY A 383 0.01 -9.06 12.28
C GLY A 383 -1.42 -8.51 12.20
N ASN A 384 -1.69 -7.38 12.86
CA ASN A 384 -2.94 -6.62 12.66
C ASN A 384 -2.96 -5.85 11.33
N GLY A 385 -2.55 -6.48 10.23
CA GLY A 385 -2.77 -5.95 8.88
C GLY A 385 -2.03 -4.65 8.57
N TRP A 386 -0.84 -4.42 9.13
CA TRP A 386 0.02 -3.32 8.68
C TRP A 386 0.34 -3.51 7.19
N TYR A 387 -0.17 -2.60 6.35
CA TYR A 387 -0.06 -2.65 4.89
C TYR A 387 1.39 -2.76 4.39
N TRP A 388 2.34 -2.27 5.19
CA TRP A 388 3.76 -2.44 4.92
C TRP A 388 4.18 -3.91 4.85
N GLN A 389 3.64 -4.84 5.66
CA GLN A 389 3.97 -6.28 5.56
C GLN A 389 3.60 -6.92 4.22
N LEU A 390 2.48 -6.53 3.60
CA LEU A 390 2.00 -7.12 2.34
C LEU A 390 2.74 -6.55 1.11
N VAL A 391 3.14 -5.27 1.16
CA VAL A 391 4.05 -4.69 0.15
C VAL A 391 5.42 -5.39 0.21
N TYR A 392 5.87 -5.83 1.41
CA TYR A 392 7.08 -6.63 1.59
C TYR A 392 6.90 -8.11 1.21
N GLY A 393 5.68 -8.66 1.27
CA GLY A 393 5.41 -10.07 1.01
C GLY A 393 5.75 -10.54 -0.41
N GLU A 394 5.68 -9.65 -1.41
CA GLU A 394 5.98 -10.00 -2.80
C GLU A 394 7.16 -9.23 -3.42
N ALA A 395 7.72 -8.25 -2.72
CA ALA A 395 8.91 -7.51 -3.16
C ALA A 395 9.66 -6.87 -1.97
N GLY A 396 10.15 -7.66 -1.01
CA GLY A 396 11.23 -7.19 -0.16
C GLY A 396 11.34 -7.80 1.24
N VAL A 397 12.60 -7.95 1.63
CA VAL A 397 13.15 -8.04 3.00
C VAL A 397 12.23 -7.46 4.09
N TYR A 398 12.02 -8.28 5.14
CA TYR A 398 11.21 -8.00 6.32
C TYR A 398 11.63 -6.72 7.07
N PHE A 399 10.65 -5.91 7.48
CA PHE A 399 10.85 -4.77 8.38
C PHE A 399 10.13 -5.05 9.71
N SER A 400 10.89 -5.02 10.80
CA SER A 400 10.40 -4.73 12.15
C SER A 400 11.19 -3.52 12.64
N ASP A 401 10.55 -2.34 12.76
CA ASP A 401 11.10 -1.20 13.51
C ASP A 401 10.62 -1.37 14.96
N PRO A 402 11.52 -1.63 15.93
CA PRO A 402 11.18 -1.60 17.34
C PRO A 402 11.21 -0.13 17.79
N ARG A 403 10.06 0.52 17.67
CA ARG A 403 9.72 1.71 18.44
C ARG A 403 8.38 1.52 19.11
#